data_AF-A0A5C1AQH2-F1
#
_entry.id   AF-A0A5C1AQH2-F1
#
_cell.length_a   1.000
_cell.length_b   1.000
_cell.length_c   1.000
_cell.angle_alpha   90.00
_cell.angle_beta   90.00
_cell.angle_gamma   90.00
#
_symmetry.space_group_name_H-M   'P 1'
#
loop_
_entity.id
_entity.type
_entity.pdbx_description
1 polymer ?
#
loop_
_entity_poly.entity_id
_entity_poly.type
_entity_poly.pdbx_seq_one_letter_code
_entity_poly.pdbx_strand_id
1 'polypeptide(L)'
;MPSKKSLTAKPARNLFSSTLDAQSIFLGDNLDVLKGIPNKSVDLIYIDPPFNSDRNYEVFWGDKKELRTFDDRHGSTGAYIDFMRPRCLELARVLKPTGSFYYHCDWHASHYVKVMLDQIFGENNFQNEIVWKRFSAKNDAVRYGRGHDAIFFYTGSKAYTWNPKYGPFEPDYVEQNYRYTEEGTGRRYRLSDLTANKGGGDVDYEWHGMLPYKGRHWAYSREKMDQFLEEGRIVFRKTGMPVYKRYLDEMPGVPLQDVWTDIRLHAGAKERIGWPTQKPLPLLKRIIEASSNPDDIVLDAFCGCGTALVAAQNLGRRWIGIDVSPTACRVMADRLTSVCHLKEDRDFRVIGMEFDPVALRRMPPFEFENWAVISLGGVPNRAKVGDKGIDGRIYPTHALPKKAKKPRQMTIFDNWYPIQVKQTDKIGRPDVDQFEAVMVRENRPKGFMVGFEYTSDARREIDRFLRSAKRAIIPVTVEQILDADPELARKLV
;
A
#
# COMPACT_ATOMS: atom_id res chain seq x y z
N MET A 1 0.84 31.65 22.46
CA MET A 1 1.65 30.42 22.30
C MET A 1 2.29 30.48 20.92
N PRO A 2 3.62 30.29 20.77
CA PRO A 2 4.25 30.38 19.46
C PRO A 2 3.83 29.17 18.62
N SER A 3 3.44 29.41 17.36
CA SER A 3 3.00 28.38 16.44
C SER A 3 4.12 27.39 16.16
N LYS A 4 3.80 26.09 16.17
CA LYS A 4 4.69 25.05 15.68
C LYS A 4 4.97 25.35 14.21
N LYS A 5 6.17 25.85 13.89
CA LYS A 5 6.64 25.98 12.52
C LYS A 5 6.77 24.56 11.96
N SER A 6 5.84 24.19 11.09
CA SER A 6 5.98 23.06 10.19
C SER A 6 7.31 23.19 9.46
N LEU A 7 8.13 22.13 9.46
CA LEU A 7 9.31 22.02 8.62
C LEU A 7 8.83 21.86 7.18
N THR A 8 8.48 22.96 6.54
CA THR A 8 8.21 22.97 5.11
C THR A 8 9.54 22.75 4.39
N ALA A 9 9.66 21.61 3.71
CA ALA A 9 10.65 21.43 2.66
C ALA A 9 10.61 22.66 1.72
N LYS A 10 11.76 23.11 1.21
CA LYS A 10 11.77 24.19 0.23
C LYS A 10 10.79 23.80 -0.91
N PRO A 11 9.90 24.70 -1.36
CA PRO A 11 9.04 24.40 -2.48
C PRO A 11 9.95 24.11 -3.67
N ALA A 12 10.02 22.85 -4.07
CA ALA A 12 10.73 22.45 -5.27
C ALA A 12 9.95 23.02 -6.46
N ARG A 13 10.38 24.21 -6.91
CA ARG A 13 9.99 24.71 -8.23
C ARG A 13 10.47 23.65 -9.24
N ASN A 14 9.54 23.08 -10.00
CA ASN A 14 9.74 21.99 -10.95
C ASN A 14 10.06 20.62 -10.32
N LEU A 15 9.21 20.13 -9.40
CA LEU A 15 9.25 18.72 -8.91
C LEU A 15 9.18 17.68 -10.03
N PHE A 16 8.53 18.04 -11.13
CA PHE A 16 8.42 17.23 -12.32
C PHE A 16 9.14 17.97 -13.45
N SER A 17 10.02 17.28 -14.18
CA SER A 17 10.45 17.75 -15.50
C SER A 17 9.22 17.87 -16.40
N SER A 18 9.34 18.44 -17.60
CA SER A 18 8.23 18.59 -18.56
C SER A 18 7.42 17.29 -18.84
N THR A 19 7.92 16.13 -18.42
CA THR A 19 7.20 14.86 -18.31
C THR A 19 7.04 14.43 -16.85
N LEU A 20 5.80 14.07 -16.45
CA LEU A 20 5.46 13.49 -15.15
C LEU A 20 6.28 12.21 -14.91
N ASP A 21 7.17 12.23 -13.92
CA ASP A 21 7.98 11.06 -13.52
C ASP A 21 7.13 10.11 -12.68
N ALA A 22 6.40 9.23 -13.37
CA ALA A 22 5.43 8.30 -12.78
C ALA A 22 6.08 7.00 -12.26
N GLN A 23 7.34 7.04 -11.82
CA GLN A 23 8.05 5.97 -11.12
C GLN A 23 8.85 6.60 -9.97
N SER A 24 8.11 7.23 -9.05
CA SER A 24 8.72 8.11 -8.05
C SER A 24 8.05 8.02 -6.69
N ILE A 25 8.87 8.03 -5.65
CA ILE A 25 8.48 8.24 -4.26
C ILE A 25 8.85 9.67 -3.89
N PHE A 26 7.91 10.44 -3.35
CA PHE A 26 8.16 11.78 -2.86
C PHE A 26 8.09 11.82 -1.34
N LEU A 27 9.17 12.31 -0.72
CA LEU A 27 9.17 12.74 0.66
C LEU A 27 8.65 14.19 0.75
N GLY A 28 7.54 14.40 1.45
CA GLY A 28 7.03 15.74 1.72
C GLY A 28 5.56 15.78 2.13
N ASP A 29 5.06 16.98 2.43
CA ASP A 29 3.62 17.17 2.60
C ASP A 29 2.93 16.93 1.26
N ASN A 30 1.98 16.00 1.25
CA ASN A 30 1.29 15.62 0.03
C ASN A 30 0.54 16.76 -0.64
N LEU A 31 0.03 17.76 0.09
CA LEU A 31 -0.61 18.93 -0.52
C LEU A 31 0.36 19.71 -1.41
N ASP A 32 1.61 19.86 -0.95
CA ASP A 32 2.62 20.63 -1.69
C ASP A 32 3.16 19.84 -2.89
N VAL A 33 3.33 18.53 -2.74
CA VAL A 33 3.72 17.65 -3.87
C VAL A 33 2.60 17.60 -4.92
N LEU A 34 1.35 17.45 -4.50
CA LEU A 34 0.19 17.37 -5.40
C LEU A 34 0.06 18.62 -6.28
N LYS A 35 0.31 19.83 -5.76
CA LYS A 35 0.33 21.08 -6.54
C LYS A 35 1.31 21.05 -7.72
N GLY A 36 2.37 20.26 -7.63
CA GLY A 36 3.34 20.08 -8.70
C GLY A 36 2.88 19.11 -9.80
N ILE A 37 1.93 18.20 -9.50
CA ILE A 37 1.45 17.22 -10.47
C ILE A 37 0.54 17.91 -11.50
N PRO A 38 0.71 17.66 -12.81
CA PRO A 38 -0.14 18.25 -13.85
C PRO A 38 -1.64 17.94 -13.69
N ASN A 39 -2.50 18.80 -14.26
CA ASN A 39 -3.94 18.56 -14.28
C ASN A 39 -4.27 17.30 -15.08
N LYS A 40 -5.28 16.54 -14.64
CA LYS A 40 -5.86 15.41 -15.41
C LYS A 40 -4.79 14.45 -15.96
N SER A 41 -3.80 14.10 -15.16
CA SER A 41 -2.67 13.25 -15.57
C SER A 41 -2.69 11.85 -14.93
N VAL A 42 -3.52 11.61 -13.92
CA VAL A 42 -3.56 10.35 -13.16
C VAL A 42 -4.80 9.54 -13.52
N ASP A 43 -4.63 8.24 -13.74
CA ASP A 43 -5.70 7.31 -14.14
C ASP A 43 -6.42 6.69 -12.93
N LEU A 44 -5.69 6.42 -11.86
CA LEU A 44 -6.25 5.85 -10.65
C LEU A 44 -5.62 6.48 -9.41
N ILE A 45 -6.46 6.90 -8.48
CA ILE A 45 -6.04 7.40 -7.18
C ILE A 45 -6.62 6.49 -6.10
N TYR A 46 -5.76 5.97 -5.23
CA TYR A 46 -6.15 5.32 -4.00
C TYR A 46 -5.52 6.06 -2.84
N ILE A 47 -6.30 6.45 -1.84
CA ILE A 47 -5.76 7.01 -0.60
C ILE A 47 -6.31 6.29 0.63
N ASP A 48 -5.42 6.14 1.60
CA ASP A 48 -5.70 5.61 2.94
C ASP A 48 -5.21 6.62 3.99
N PRO A 49 -5.88 7.79 4.09
CA PRO A 49 -5.49 8.84 5.02
C PRO A 49 -5.68 8.40 6.48
N PRO A 50 -5.14 9.14 7.46
CA PRO A 50 -5.51 8.98 8.87
C PRO A 50 -7.04 9.00 9.05
N PHE A 51 -7.59 8.20 9.95
CA PHE A 51 -9.05 8.00 10.10
C PHE A 51 -9.70 8.95 11.12
N ASN A 52 -8.93 9.84 11.75
CA ASN A 52 -9.35 10.67 12.87
C ASN A 52 -9.95 9.83 14.03
N SER A 53 -9.36 8.67 14.29
CA SER A 53 -9.83 7.69 15.27
C SER A 53 -9.32 7.94 16.70
N ASP A 54 -8.61 9.05 16.93
CA ASP A 54 -7.89 9.35 18.18
C ASP A 54 -6.94 8.20 18.60
N ARG A 55 -6.44 7.43 17.62
CA ARG A 55 -5.55 6.29 17.87
C ARG A 55 -4.10 6.65 17.59
N ASN A 56 -3.27 6.15 18.49
CA ASN A 56 -1.85 6.01 18.28
C ASN A 56 -1.61 4.69 17.56
N TYR A 57 -1.36 4.71 16.25
CA TYR A 57 -0.94 3.50 15.52
C TYR A 57 0.50 3.15 15.89
N GLU A 58 0.91 1.89 15.86
CA GLU A 58 2.22 1.39 16.35
C GLU A 58 2.98 0.64 15.26
N VAL A 59 3.99 1.23 14.57
CA VAL A 59 4.78 0.57 13.49
C VAL A 59 5.64 -0.57 13.98
N PHE A 60 5.43 -1.77 13.45
CA PHE A 60 6.33 -2.91 13.59
C PHE A 60 7.18 -3.05 12.29
N TRP A 61 8.50 -3.26 12.36
CA TRP A 61 9.28 -3.68 11.20
C TRP A 61 10.21 -4.85 11.59
N GLY A 62 10.10 -5.98 10.88
CA GLY A 62 10.85 -7.22 11.16
C GLY A 62 10.32 -8.09 12.32
N ASP A 63 11.06 -9.14 12.69
CA ASP A 63 10.70 -10.15 13.71
C ASP A 63 10.71 -9.63 15.17
N LYS A 64 10.73 -8.31 15.38
CA LYS A 64 10.60 -7.71 16.70
C LYS A 64 9.54 -6.63 16.68
N LYS A 65 8.64 -6.72 17.67
CA LYS A 65 7.52 -5.81 17.89
C LYS A 65 7.98 -4.36 18.15
N GLU A 66 8.24 -3.52 17.14
CA GLU A 66 8.45 -2.08 17.30
C GLU A 66 7.16 -1.30 17.61
N LEU A 67 7.27 -0.16 18.30
CA LEU A 67 6.14 0.73 18.63
C LEU A 67 6.49 2.09 18.05
N ARG A 68 5.66 2.66 17.18
CA ARG A 68 5.77 4.07 16.74
C ARG A 68 4.39 4.66 16.55
N THR A 69 4.10 5.70 17.31
CA THR A 69 2.85 6.46 17.38
C THR A 69 2.67 7.38 16.18
N PHE A 70 1.75 7.06 15.27
CA PHE A 70 1.14 8.08 14.40
C PHE A 70 0.01 8.74 15.16
N ASP A 71 0.00 10.08 15.25
CA ASP A 71 -1.08 10.80 15.90
C ASP A 71 -2.25 10.92 14.90
N ASP A 72 -3.23 10.01 15.01
CA ASP A 72 -4.47 10.05 14.23
C ASP A 72 -5.47 11.06 14.85
N ARG A 73 -4.95 12.23 15.20
CA ARG A 73 -5.62 13.25 16.00
C ARG A 73 -5.59 14.59 15.30
N HIS A 74 -6.74 15.03 14.83
CA HIS A 74 -6.92 16.39 14.34
C HIS A 74 -7.64 17.30 15.35
N GLY A 75 -7.96 16.80 16.55
CA GLY A 75 -8.59 17.57 17.62
C GLY A 75 -10.10 17.77 17.44
N SER A 76 -10.63 17.65 16.22
CA SER A 76 -12.06 17.52 15.92
C SER A 76 -12.27 16.98 14.50
N THR A 77 -13.48 16.49 14.19
CA THR A 77 -13.87 16.12 12.82
C THR A 77 -13.76 17.30 11.86
N GLY A 78 -14.10 18.52 12.30
CA GLY A 78 -13.98 19.73 11.48
C GLY A 78 -12.53 19.98 11.05
N ALA A 79 -11.59 19.90 12.00
CA ALA A 79 -10.16 20.07 11.71
C ALA A 79 -9.61 18.98 10.77
N TYR A 80 -10.12 17.74 10.85
CA TYR A 80 -9.78 16.70 9.88
C TYR A 80 -10.28 17.03 8.48
N ILE A 81 -11.52 17.53 8.35
CA ILE A 81 -12.07 17.96 7.07
C ILE A 81 -11.29 19.16 6.52
N ASP A 82 -10.89 20.12 7.36
CA ASP A 82 -10.05 21.26 6.94
C ASP A 82 -8.66 20.80 6.46
N PHE A 83 -8.12 19.74 7.06
CA PHE A 83 -6.89 19.10 6.61
C PHE A 83 -7.07 18.37 5.27
N MET A 84 -8.15 17.59 5.10
CA MET A 84 -8.36 16.76 3.91
C MET A 84 -8.89 17.53 2.71
N ARG A 85 -9.72 18.57 2.89
CA ARG A 85 -10.36 19.32 1.80
C ARG A 85 -9.37 19.86 0.76
N PRO A 86 -8.32 20.62 1.11
CA PRO A 86 -7.38 21.12 0.11
C PRO A 86 -6.65 19.98 -0.63
N ARG A 87 -6.39 18.86 0.04
CA ARG A 87 -5.76 17.67 -0.56
C ARG A 87 -6.71 17.00 -1.57
N CYS A 88 -7.96 16.80 -1.19
CA CYS A 88 -8.97 16.23 -2.08
C CYS A 88 -9.27 17.11 -3.30
N LEU A 89 -9.21 18.44 -3.16
CA LEU A 89 -9.30 19.37 -4.29
C LEU A 89 -8.16 19.15 -5.30
N GLU A 90 -6.92 19.02 -4.81
CA GLU A 90 -5.78 18.71 -5.68
C GLU A 90 -5.86 17.30 -6.28
N LEU A 91 -6.33 16.30 -5.52
CA LEU A 91 -6.55 14.94 -6.03
C LEU A 91 -7.61 14.92 -7.14
N ALA A 92 -8.69 15.68 -7.00
CA ALA A 92 -9.69 15.85 -8.06
C ALA A 92 -9.11 16.57 -9.29
N ARG A 93 -8.24 17.58 -9.10
CA ARG A 93 -7.57 18.31 -10.19
C ARG A 93 -6.66 17.41 -11.04
N VAL A 94 -5.91 16.51 -10.40
CA VAL A 94 -4.95 15.62 -11.09
C VAL A 94 -5.61 14.39 -11.72
N LEU A 95 -6.82 14.02 -11.28
CA LEU A 95 -7.56 12.88 -11.82
C LEU A 95 -8.02 13.12 -13.26
N LYS A 96 -7.79 12.15 -14.15
CA LYS A 96 -8.33 12.16 -15.52
C LYS A 96 -9.85 12.01 -15.52
N PRO A 97 -10.57 12.55 -16.53
CA PRO A 97 -12.01 12.29 -16.70
C PRO A 97 -12.37 10.80 -16.80
N THR A 98 -11.47 9.97 -17.31
CA THR A 98 -11.63 8.51 -17.41
C THR A 98 -11.17 7.76 -16.16
N GLY A 99 -10.62 8.47 -15.18
CA GLY A 99 -9.99 7.88 -14.01
C GLY A 99 -10.95 7.61 -12.86
N SER A 100 -10.43 6.89 -11.88
CA SER A 100 -11.15 6.48 -10.67
C SER A 100 -10.46 6.97 -9.40
N PHE A 101 -11.25 7.34 -8.39
CA PHE A 101 -10.80 7.79 -7.08
C PHE A 101 -11.38 6.92 -5.98
N TYR A 102 -10.51 6.38 -5.12
CA TYR A 102 -10.87 5.56 -3.97
C TYR A 102 -10.40 6.22 -2.68
N TYR A 103 -11.34 6.46 -1.76
CA TYR A 103 -11.07 6.97 -0.42
C TYR A 103 -11.34 5.88 0.62
N HIS A 104 -10.30 5.38 1.29
CA HIS A 104 -10.45 4.45 2.40
C HIS A 104 -10.69 5.20 3.72
N CYS A 105 -11.72 4.83 4.46
CA CYS A 105 -11.98 5.37 5.79
C CYS A 105 -12.64 4.36 6.72
N ASP A 106 -12.69 4.69 8.01
CA ASP A 106 -13.58 4.03 8.96
C ASP A 106 -14.77 4.93 9.34
N TRP A 107 -15.61 4.43 10.25
CA TRP A 107 -16.84 5.07 10.68
C TRP A 107 -16.68 6.45 11.37
N HIS A 108 -15.48 6.85 11.84
CA HIS A 108 -15.34 8.08 12.66
C HIS A 108 -15.67 9.35 11.86
N ALA A 109 -15.20 9.44 10.62
CA ALA A 109 -15.35 10.63 9.79
C ALA A 109 -15.99 10.35 8.41
N SER A 110 -16.31 9.08 8.09
CA SER A 110 -16.75 8.65 6.75
C SER A 110 -17.87 9.51 6.17
N HIS A 111 -18.94 9.79 6.93
CA HIS A 111 -20.08 10.56 6.45
C HIS A 111 -19.73 12.02 6.12
N TYR A 112 -18.86 12.65 6.93
CA TYR A 112 -18.40 14.02 6.69
C TYR A 112 -17.46 14.09 5.49
N VAL A 113 -16.60 13.07 5.34
CA VAL A 113 -15.78 12.89 4.15
C VAL A 113 -16.64 12.72 2.91
N LYS A 114 -17.70 11.90 2.96
CA LYS A 114 -18.62 11.69 1.84
C LYS A 114 -19.24 13.00 1.37
N VAL A 115 -19.77 13.81 2.29
CA VAL A 115 -20.33 15.13 1.96
C VAL A 115 -19.28 16.06 1.35
N MET A 116 -18.06 16.07 1.90
CA MET A 116 -16.96 16.85 1.34
C MET A 116 -16.59 16.39 -0.08
N LEU A 117 -16.53 15.08 -0.32
CA LEU A 117 -16.19 14.51 -1.63
C LEU A 117 -17.29 14.76 -2.66
N ASP A 118 -18.56 14.72 -2.27
CA ASP A 118 -19.69 15.08 -3.15
C ASP A 118 -19.60 16.52 -3.65
N GLN A 119 -19.17 17.44 -2.79
CA GLN A 119 -18.94 18.85 -3.17
C GLN A 119 -17.75 19.01 -4.14
N ILE A 120 -16.79 18.09 -4.13
CA ILE A 120 -15.54 18.18 -4.91
C ILE A 120 -15.67 17.43 -6.25
N PHE A 121 -16.10 16.17 -6.20
CA PHE A 121 -16.20 15.29 -7.37
C PHE A 121 -17.58 15.32 -8.04
N GLY A 122 -18.61 15.79 -7.33
CA GLY A 122 -20.00 15.77 -7.76
C GLY A 122 -20.72 14.48 -7.36
N GLU A 123 -21.94 14.62 -6.85
CA GLU A 123 -22.79 13.50 -6.40
C GLU A 123 -23.05 12.45 -7.49
N ASN A 124 -23.21 12.89 -8.74
CA ASN A 124 -23.44 12.02 -9.90
C ASN A 124 -22.21 11.18 -10.32
N ASN A 125 -21.03 11.51 -9.78
CA ASN A 125 -19.80 10.77 -10.04
C ASN A 125 -19.46 9.78 -8.92
N PHE A 126 -20.22 9.78 -7.83
CA PHE A 126 -20.17 8.72 -6.82
C PHE A 126 -20.80 7.45 -7.39
N GLN A 127 -20.05 6.35 -7.43
CA GLN A 127 -20.54 5.08 -7.96
C GLN A 127 -21.19 4.25 -6.85
N ASN A 128 -20.44 3.95 -5.78
CA ASN A 128 -20.93 3.22 -4.61
C ASN A 128 -19.95 3.28 -3.43
N GLU A 129 -20.39 2.73 -2.31
CA GLU A 129 -19.58 2.48 -1.12
C GLU A 129 -19.23 0.98 -1.07
N ILE A 130 -17.93 0.68 -1.05
CA ILE A 130 -17.44 -0.67 -0.88
C ILE A 130 -17.24 -0.96 0.61
N VAL A 131 -17.91 -1.99 1.11
CA VAL A 131 -17.81 -2.46 2.49
C VAL A 131 -16.77 -3.57 2.57
N TRP A 132 -15.60 -3.26 3.15
CA TRP A 132 -14.52 -4.23 3.27
C TRP A 132 -14.43 -4.81 4.68
N LYS A 133 -14.73 -6.11 4.83
CA LYS A 133 -14.66 -6.82 6.12
C LYS A 133 -13.21 -7.14 6.48
N ARG A 134 -12.60 -6.27 7.28
CA ARG A 134 -11.22 -6.37 7.77
C ARG A 134 -10.99 -7.44 8.83
N PHE A 135 -11.98 -7.72 9.67
CA PHE A 135 -11.87 -8.66 10.80
C PHE A 135 -12.94 -9.75 10.75
N SER A 136 -12.68 -10.91 11.38
CA SER A 136 -13.64 -12.03 11.43
C SER A 136 -14.84 -11.73 12.34
N ALA A 137 -14.60 -11.67 13.65
CA ALA A 137 -15.55 -11.33 14.68
C ALA A 137 -14.81 -10.58 15.81
N LYS A 138 -15.46 -9.59 16.41
CA LYS A 138 -14.96 -8.90 17.60
C LYS A 138 -15.91 -9.17 18.76
N ASN A 139 -15.36 -9.47 19.93
CA ASN A 139 -16.13 -9.70 21.15
C ASN A 139 -16.46 -8.36 21.83
N ASP A 140 -17.13 -7.47 21.10
CA ASP A 140 -17.66 -6.23 21.66
C ASP A 140 -18.95 -6.58 22.44
N ALA A 141 -18.87 -6.65 23.78
CA ALA A 141 -19.98 -7.15 24.61
C ALA A 141 -21.19 -6.20 24.73
N VAL A 142 -21.04 -4.93 24.35
CA VAL A 142 -22.02 -3.86 24.61
C VAL A 142 -22.63 -3.25 23.34
N ARG A 143 -22.20 -3.68 22.15
CA ARG A 143 -22.66 -3.17 20.85
C ARG A 143 -22.30 -4.13 19.72
N TYR A 144 -22.86 -3.92 18.52
CA TYR A 144 -22.42 -4.65 17.34
C TYR A 144 -20.93 -4.43 17.05
N GLY A 145 -20.24 -5.52 16.73
CA GLY A 145 -18.81 -5.52 16.47
C GLY A 145 -18.44 -4.72 15.22
N ARG A 146 -17.46 -3.82 15.34
CA ARG A 146 -16.95 -3.03 14.21
C ARG A 146 -16.00 -3.87 13.35
N GLY A 147 -16.56 -4.51 12.34
CA GLY A 147 -15.88 -5.52 11.51
C GLY A 147 -15.39 -5.06 10.13
N HIS A 148 -15.80 -3.87 9.68
CA HIS A 148 -15.51 -3.39 8.33
C HIS A 148 -14.98 -1.95 8.33
N ASP A 149 -14.26 -1.63 7.26
CA ASP A 149 -13.89 -0.28 6.84
C ASP A 149 -14.68 0.04 5.54
N ALA A 150 -14.86 1.31 5.21
CA ALA A 150 -15.57 1.78 4.02
C ALA A 150 -14.58 2.33 2.98
N ILE A 151 -14.84 2.04 1.70
CA ILE A 151 -14.06 2.59 0.59
C ILE A 151 -15.03 3.28 -0.37
N PHE A 152 -14.98 4.60 -0.45
CA PHE A 152 -15.80 5.36 -1.38
C PHE A 152 -15.20 5.31 -2.78
N PHE A 153 -16.03 4.99 -3.77
CA PHE A 153 -15.63 4.94 -5.17
C PHE A 153 -16.27 6.09 -5.96
N TYR A 154 -15.43 6.99 -6.45
CA TYR A 154 -15.79 8.06 -7.38
C TYR A 154 -15.10 7.87 -8.73
N THR A 155 -15.66 8.45 -9.77
CA THR A 155 -15.06 8.50 -11.11
C THR A 155 -14.89 9.94 -11.58
N GLY A 156 -13.96 10.18 -12.49
CA GLY A 156 -13.77 11.51 -13.08
C GLY A 156 -14.94 11.96 -13.97
N SER A 157 -15.72 11.01 -14.48
CA SER A 157 -16.91 11.22 -15.30
C SER A 157 -17.74 9.94 -15.42
N LYS A 158 -18.81 9.99 -16.24
CA LYS A 158 -19.60 8.80 -16.61
C LYS A 158 -18.87 7.83 -17.56
N ALA A 159 -17.83 8.29 -18.26
CA ALA A 159 -17.03 7.47 -19.15
C ALA A 159 -15.68 7.21 -18.48
N TYR A 160 -15.59 6.10 -17.75
CA TYR A 160 -14.41 5.74 -16.95
C TYR A 160 -13.92 4.32 -17.26
N THR A 161 -12.65 4.07 -16.96
CA THR A 161 -12.05 2.73 -17.11
C THR A 161 -12.66 1.76 -16.12
N TRP A 162 -13.26 0.69 -16.63
CA TRP A 162 -13.84 -0.38 -15.82
C TRP A 162 -13.58 -1.75 -16.44
N ASN A 163 -12.90 -2.61 -15.68
CA ASN A 163 -12.57 -3.99 -16.04
C ASN A 163 -13.31 -4.93 -15.07
N PRO A 164 -14.49 -5.46 -15.46
CA PRO A 164 -15.32 -6.27 -14.57
C PRO A 164 -14.54 -7.44 -13.96
N LYS A 165 -14.66 -7.56 -12.64
CA LYS A 165 -14.13 -8.70 -11.88
C LYS A 165 -15.26 -9.65 -11.54
N TYR A 166 -14.95 -10.93 -11.50
CA TYR A 166 -15.93 -11.98 -11.27
C TYR A 166 -15.47 -12.87 -10.12
N GLY A 167 -16.41 -13.23 -9.27
CA GLY A 167 -16.27 -14.29 -8.27
C GLY A 167 -16.88 -15.60 -8.77
N PRO A 168 -16.60 -16.72 -8.09
CA PRO A 168 -17.23 -17.99 -8.41
C PRO A 168 -18.75 -17.91 -8.20
N PHE A 169 -19.47 -18.80 -8.89
CA PHE A 169 -20.87 -19.04 -8.56
C PHE A 169 -20.98 -19.75 -7.21
N GLU A 170 -21.99 -19.39 -6.43
CA GLU A 170 -22.35 -20.12 -5.21
C GLU A 170 -22.73 -21.57 -5.56
N PRO A 171 -22.33 -22.57 -4.76
CA PRO A 171 -22.64 -23.98 -5.02
C PRO A 171 -24.13 -24.23 -5.27
N ASP A 172 -25.00 -23.66 -4.44
CA ASP A 172 -26.45 -23.79 -4.56
C ASP A 172 -26.96 -23.21 -5.88
N TYR A 173 -26.40 -22.09 -6.34
CA TYR A 173 -26.76 -21.51 -7.64
C TYR A 173 -26.34 -22.45 -8.78
N VAL A 174 -25.15 -23.05 -8.69
CA VAL A 174 -24.68 -24.02 -9.69
C VAL A 174 -25.60 -25.23 -9.74
N GLU A 175 -25.95 -25.80 -8.58
CA GLU A 175 -26.86 -26.94 -8.49
C GLU A 175 -28.25 -26.62 -9.05
N GLN A 176 -28.79 -25.47 -8.70
CA GLN A 176 -30.13 -25.05 -9.11
C GLN A 176 -30.20 -24.63 -10.57
N ASN A 177 -29.13 -24.16 -11.20
CA ASN A 177 -29.20 -23.62 -12.57
C ASN A 177 -28.52 -24.52 -13.60
N TYR A 178 -27.38 -25.13 -13.27
CA TYR A 178 -26.60 -25.98 -14.18
C TYR A 178 -26.94 -27.46 -13.97
N ARG A 179 -28.21 -27.78 -14.20
CA ARG A 179 -28.81 -29.09 -13.90
C ARG A 179 -28.49 -30.18 -14.93
N TYR A 180 -27.97 -29.80 -16.10
CA TYR A 180 -27.69 -30.73 -17.17
C TYR A 180 -26.19 -31.02 -17.25
N THR A 181 -25.86 -32.25 -17.62
CA THR A 181 -24.50 -32.70 -17.88
C THR A 181 -24.42 -33.22 -19.30
N GLU A 182 -23.42 -32.80 -20.05
CA GLU A 182 -23.21 -33.30 -21.40
C GLU A 182 -22.55 -34.66 -21.38
N GLU A 183 -23.16 -35.62 -22.08
CA GLU A 183 -22.67 -36.99 -22.19
C GLU A 183 -21.32 -37.02 -22.91
N GLY A 184 -20.42 -37.90 -22.46
CA GLY A 184 -19.05 -38.02 -22.98
C GLY A 184 -18.07 -36.97 -22.42
N THR A 185 -18.49 -35.74 -22.17
CA THR A 185 -17.59 -34.67 -21.67
C THR A 185 -17.73 -34.40 -20.17
N GLY A 186 -18.89 -34.69 -19.58
CA GLY A 186 -19.17 -34.40 -18.16
C GLY A 186 -19.38 -32.90 -17.87
N ARG A 187 -19.41 -32.04 -18.90
CA ARG A 187 -19.54 -30.58 -18.72
C ARG A 187 -20.95 -30.22 -18.26
N ARG A 188 -21.04 -29.41 -17.20
CA ARG A 188 -22.33 -28.91 -16.70
C ARG A 188 -22.81 -27.72 -17.52
N TYR A 189 -24.09 -27.70 -17.88
CA TYR A 189 -24.72 -26.59 -18.59
C TYR A 189 -26.12 -26.27 -18.06
N ARG A 190 -26.56 -25.05 -18.37
CA ARG A 190 -27.95 -24.63 -18.21
C ARG A 190 -28.57 -24.33 -19.56
N LEU A 191 -29.88 -24.45 -19.67
CA LEU A 191 -30.62 -24.01 -20.84
C LEU A 191 -30.97 -22.54 -20.68
N SER A 192 -30.81 -21.76 -21.75
CA SER A 192 -31.16 -20.35 -21.79
C SER A 192 -32.01 -20.07 -23.02
N ASP A 193 -32.94 -19.14 -22.88
CA ASP A 193 -33.78 -18.74 -24.00
C ASP A 193 -32.95 -17.98 -25.04
N LEU A 194 -33.30 -18.19 -26.30
CA LEU A 194 -32.68 -17.54 -27.47
C LEU A 194 -33.44 -16.27 -27.88
N THR A 195 -34.28 -15.71 -27.00
CA THR A 195 -35.16 -14.58 -27.32
C THR A 195 -34.91 -13.36 -26.42
N ALA A 196 -35.11 -12.16 -26.96
CA ALA A 196 -34.90 -10.89 -26.27
C ALA A 196 -36.17 -10.02 -26.28
N ASN A 197 -36.26 -9.06 -25.35
CA ASN A 197 -37.39 -8.12 -25.23
C ASN A 197 -37.36 -6.99 -26.27
N LYS A 198 -36.19 -6.70 -26.86
CA LYS A 198 -36.02 -5.68 -27.89
C LYS A 198 -35.31 -6.31 -29.07
N GLY A 199 -35.83 -6.11 -30.27
CA GLY A 199 -35.16 -6.51 -31.50
C GLY A 199 -33.97 -5.60 -31.81
N GLY A 200 -32.95 -6.17 -32.45
CA GLY A 200 -31.80 -5.44 -32.96
C GLY A 200 -31.34 -6.06 -34.27
N GLY A 201 -31.61 -5.39 -35.39
CA GLY A 201 -31.33 -5.93 -36.73
C GLY A 201 -32.44 -6.87 -37.24
N ASP A 202 -32.08 -7.80 -38.12
CA ASP A 202 -32.99 -8.79 -38.70
C ASP A 202 -33.14 -10.01 -37.78
N VAL A 203 -34.07 -9.89 -36.81
CA VAL A 203 -34.27 -10.86 -35.71
C VAL A 203 -35.70 -11.41 -35.63
N ASP A 204 -36.53 -11.08 -36.61
CA ASP A 204 -37.93 -11.51 -36.72
C ASP A 204 -38.10 -12.46 -37.91
N TYR A 205 -37.46 -13.61 -37.82
CA TYR A 205 -37.44 -14.63 -38.86
C TYR A 205 -37.89 -16.00 -38.34
N GLU A 206 -38.41 -16.83 -39.24
CA GLU A 206 -38.72 -18.23 -38.94
C GLU A 206 -37.44 -19.08 -39.00
N TRP A 207 -37.20 -19.88 -37.96
CA TRP A 207 -36.03 -20.75 -37.84
C TRP A 207 -36.44 -22.14 -37.37
N HIS A 208 -36.12 -23.17 -38.16
CA HIS A 208 -36.56 -24.56 -37.94
C HIS A 208 -38.08 -24.69 -37.64
N GLY A 209 -38.92 -23.94 -38.36
CA GLY A 209 -40.37 -23.98 -38.18
C GLY A 209 -40.88 -23.16 -36.99
N MET A 210 -40.03 -22.36 -36.34
CA MET A 210 -40.36 -21.60 -35.15
C MET A 210 -40.17 -20.10 -35.30
N LEU A 211 -41.10 -19.36 -34.71
CA LEU A 211 -41.03 -17.91 -34.47
C LEU A 211 -40.75 -17.65 -32.98
N PRO A 212 -40.17 -16.49 -32.61
CA PRO A 212 -40.02 -16.11 -31.22
C PRO A 212 -41.40 -15.95 -30.55
N TYR A 213 -41.45 -16.07 -29.22
CA TYR A 213 -42.69 -15.87 -28.47
C TYR A 213 -43.28 -14.47 -28.75
N LYS A 214 -44.62 -14.36 -28.74
CA LYS A 214 -45.32 -13.08 -28.94
C LYS A 214 -44.74 -11.98 -28.03
N GLY A 215 -44.31 -10.87 -28.62
CA GLY A 215 -43.71 -9.74 -27.90
C GLY A 215 -42.22 -9.93 -27.57
N ARG A 216 -41.58 -10.96 -28.12
CA ARG A 216 -40.14 -11.19 -28.08
C ARG A 216 -39.60 -11.35 -29.50
N HIS A 217 -38.31 -11.12 -29.64
CA HIS A 217 -37.55 -11.28 -30.88
C HIS A 217 -36.49 -12.36 -30.69
N TRP A 218 -35.91 -12.91 -31.76
CA TRP A 218 -34.67 -13.67 -31.61
C TRP A 218 -33.56 -12.77 -31.04
N ALA A 219 -32.69 -13.33 -30.20
CA ALA A 219 -31.56 -12.60 -29.63
C ALA A 219 -30.35 -12.56 -30.58
N TYR A 220 -30.39 -13.34 -31.67
CA TYR A 220 -29.27 -13.56 -32.60
C TYR A 220 -29.77 -13.59 -34.05
N SER A 221 -28.87 -13.36 -35.01
CA SER A 221 -29.17 -13.51 -36.45
C SER A 221 -29.29 -14.97 -36.84
N ARG A 222 -29.88 -15.25 -38.02
CA ARG A 222 -30.06 -16.61 -38.55
C ARG A 222 -28.71 -17.34 -38.63
N GLU A 223 -27.69 -16.68 -39.16
CA GLU A 223 -26.35 -17.26 -39.34
C GLU A 223 -25.76 -17.67 -37.99
N LYS A 224 -26.00 -16.87 -36.95
CA LYS A 224 -25.51 -17.17 -35.61
C LYS A 224 -26.27 -18.33 -34.96
N MET A 225 -27.57 -18.45 -35.23
CA MET A 225 -28.37 -19.59 -34.81
C MET A 225 -27.91 -20.89 -35.48
N ASP A 226 -27.62 -20.85 -36.79
CA ASP A 226 -27.09 -21.99 -37.55
C ASP A 226 -25.71 -22.41 -37.01
N GLN A 227 -24.83 -21.45 -36.74
CA GLN A 227 -23.55 -21.70 -36.09
C GLN A 227 -23.71 -22.40 -34.73
N PHE A 228 -24.65 -21.94 -33.89
CA PHE A 228 -24.90 -22.59 -32.60
C PHE A 228 -25.42 -24.02 -32.74
N LEU A 229 -26.20 -24.30 -33.79
CA LEU A 229 -26.67 -25.65 -34.08
C LEU A 229 -25.50 -26.56 -34.48
N GLU A 230 -24.62 -26.09 -35.37
CA GLU A 230 -23.42 -26.81 -35.79
C GLU A 230 -22.46 -27.08 -34.62
N GLU A 231 -22.31 -26.12 -33.71
CA GLU A 231 -21.51 -26.25 -32.49
C GLU A 231 -22.16 -27.12 -31.39
N GLY A 232 -23.32 -27.71 -31.66
CA GLY A 232 -24.06 -28.54 -30.71
C GLY A 232 -24.59 -27.77 -29.49
N ARG A 233 -24.69 -26.44 -29.59
CA ARG A 233 -25.16 -25.53 -28.54
C ARG A 233 -26.68 -25.44 -28.45
N ILE A 234 -27.42 -25.97 -29.43
CA ILE A 234 -28.89 -25.92 -29.45
C ILE A 234 -29.49 -27.22 -28.92
N VAL A 235 -30.53 -27.08 -28.09
CA VAL A 235 -31.44 -28.18 -27.72
C VAL A 235 -32.85 -27.75 -28.10
N PHE A 236 -33.58 -28.63 -28.79
CA PHE A 236 -34.99 -28.40 -29.08
C PHE A 236 -35.86 -28.94 -27.94
N ARG A 237 -36.75 -28.09 -27.42
CA ARG A 237 -37.78 -28.54 -26.45
C ARG A 237 -38.77 -29.47 -27.16
N LYS A 238 -39.59 -30.21 -26.39
CA LYS A 238 -40.68 -31.04 -26.95
C LYS A 238 -41.65 -30.25 -27.84
N THR A 239 -41.80 -28.96 -27.58
CA THR A 239 -42.64 -28.06 -28.39
C THR A 239 -42.00 -27.68 -29.73
N GLY A 240 -40.73 -28.00 -29.95
CA GLY A 240 -39.90 -27.54 -31.07
C GLY A 240 -39.17 -26.23 -30.81
N MET A 241 -39.42 -25.54 -29.68
CA MET A 241 -38.73 -24.27 -29.40
C MET A 241 -37.25 -24.51 -29.11
N PRO A 242 -36.31 -23.83 -29.81
CA PRO A 242 -34.89 -23.97 -29.56
C PRO A 242 -34.47 -23.22 -28.29
N VAL A 243 -33.53 -23.80 -27.56
CA VAL A 243 -32.86 -23.20 -26.40
C VAL A 243 -31.35 -23.45 -26.47
N TYR A 244 -30.61 -22.57 -25.83
CA TYR A 244 -29.15 -22.54 -25.88
C TYR A 244 -28.52 -23.22 -24.65
N LYS A 245 -27.53 -24.09 -24.87
CA LYS A 245 -26.67 -24.66 -23.83
C LYS A 245 -25.61 -23.62 -23.40
N ARG A 246 -25.72 -23.10 -22.17
CA ARG A 246 -24.65 -22.31 -21.55
C ARG A 246 -23.85 -23.17 -20.60
N TYR A 247 -22.60 -23.48 -20.95
CA TYR A 247 -21.72 -24.26 -20.08
C TYR A 247 -21.21 -23.45 -18.91
N LEU A 248 -21.06 -24.11 -17.75
CA LEU A 248 -20.60 -23.48 -16.52
C LEU A 248 -19.16 -23.00 -16.60
N ASP A 249 -18.30 -23.82 -17.19
CA ASP A 249 -16.85 -23.57 -17.35
C ASP A 249 -16.53 -22.46 -18.36
N GLU A 250 -17.49 -22.08 -19.21
CA GLU A 250 -17.40 -20.94 -20.12
C GLU A 250 -17.87 -19.63 -19.49
N MET A 251 -18.51 -19.67 -18.31
CA MET A 251 -19.02 -18.46 -17.67
C MET A 251 -17.96 -17.79 -16.80
N PRO A 252 -17.84 -16.45 -16.86
CA PRO A 252 -16.83 -15.74 -16.09
C PRO A 252 -17.11 -15.76 -14.57
N GLY A 253 -18.34 -16.06 -14.16
CA GLY A 253 -18.78 -16.09 -12.76
C GLY A 253 -19.82 -15.01 -12.45
N VAL A 254 -19.94 -14.67 -11.17
CA VAL A 254 -20.80 -13.58 -10.68
C VAL A 254 -19.98 -12.29 -10.68
N PRO A 255 -20.42 -11.20 -11.33
CA PRO A 255 -19.77 -9.91 -11.20
C PRO A 255 -19.55 -9.55 -9.75
N LEU A 256 -18.35 -9.11 -9.40
CA LEU A 256 -18.00 -8.79 -8.03
C LEU A 256 -18.85 -7.60 -7.55
N GLN A 257 -19.47 -7.77 -6.38
CA GLN A 257 -20.29 -6.75 -5.73
C GLN A 257 -19.45 -5.88 -4.80
N ASP A 258 -20.09 -4.96 -4.08
CA ASP A 258 -19.46 -3.96 -3.20
C ASP A 258 -19.22 -4.44 -1.75
N VAL A 259 -19.72 -5.60 -1.36
CA VAL A 259 -19.45 -6.19 -0.03
C VAL A 259 -18.31 -7.22 -0.13
N TRP A 260 -17.11 -6.83 0.30
CA TRP A 260 -15.91 -7.67 0.21
C TRP A 260 -15.59 -8.34 1.53
N THR A 261 -15.79 -9.66 1.58
CA THR A 261 -15.59 -10.46 2.79
C THR A 261 -14.45 -11.47 2.73
N ASP A 262 -13.87 -11.65 1.54
CA ASP A 262 -12.92 -12.67 1.16
C ASP A 262 -11.45 -12.24 1.28
N ILE A 263 -11.19 -10.92 1.38
CA ILE A 263 -9.83 -10.38 1.52
C ILE A 263 -9.59 -9.91 2.96
N ARG A 264 -8.57 -10.44 3.64
CA ARG A 264 -8.15 -9.98 4.98
C ARG A 264 -6.64 -10.11 5.14
N LEU A 265 -6.04 -9.22 5.92
CA LEU A 265 -4.64 -9.33 6.33
C LEU A 265 -4.57 -9.95 7.73
N HIS A 266 -4.32 -11.25 7.79
CA HIS A 266 -4.17 -11.98 9.05
C HIS A 266 -2.79 -11.73 9.67
N ALA A 267 -2.67 -11.88 11.00
CA ALA A 267 -1.44 -11.54 11.73
C ALA A 267 -0.20 -12.31 11.27
N GLY A 268 -0.35 -13.56 10.83
CA GLY A 268 0.73 -14.42 10.31
C GLY A 268 0.86 -14.44 8.78
N ALA A 269 0.26 -13.50 8.07
CA ALA A 269 0.35 -13.45 6.61
C ALA A 269 1.79 -13.17 6.17
N LYS A 270 2.30 -13.94 5.18
CA LYS A 270 3.67 -13.81 4.65
C LYS A 270 3.98 -12.42 4.09
N GLU A 271 2.95 -11.73 3.58
CA GLU A 271 3.09 -10.37 3.02
C GLU A 271 3.26 -9.29 4.10
N ARG A 272 3.06 -9.63 5.38
CA ARG A 272 3.07 -8.67 6.48
C ARG A 272 4.51 -8.29 6.83
N ILE A 273 4.82 -7.01 6.76
CA ILE A 273 6.15 -6.48 7.12
C ILE A 273 6.16 -5.83 8.51
N GLY A 274 5.00 -5.80 9.16
CA GLY A 274 4.77 -5.20 10.48
C GLY A 274 4.20 -3.79 10.44
N TRP A 275 4.10 -3.14 9.28
CA TRP A 275 3.52 -1.79 9.21
C TRP A 275 2.04 -1.81 9.69
N PRO A 276 1.59 -0.89 10.55
CA PRO A 276 0.37 -1.07 11.38
C PRO A 276 -0.88 -0.98 10.56
N THR A 277 -0.85 -0.02 9.65
CA THR A 277 -1.92 0.32 8.73
C THR A 277 -1.74 -0.39 7.40
N GLN A 278 -0.84 -1.38 7.30
CA GLN A 278 -0.61 -2.14 6.07
C GLN A 278 -1.93 -2.71 5.57
N LYS A 279 -2.29 -2.34 4.35
CA LYS A 279 -3.40 -2.95 3.63
C LYS A 279 -2.95 -4.25 2.93
N PRO A 280 -3.84 -5.26 2.79
CA PRO A 280 -3.53 -6.49 2.09
C PRO A 280 -3.30 -6.25 0.60
N LEU A 281 -2.27 -6.86 0.02
CA LEU A 281 -1.96 -6.74 -1.41
C LEU A 281 -3.13 -7.16 -2.32
N PRO A 282 -3.91 -8.23 -2.03
CA PRO A 282 -5.07 -8.58 -2.84
C PRO A 282 -6.15 -7.50 -2.91
N LEU A 283 -6.30 -6.69 -1.85
CA LEU A 283 -7.27 -5.59 -1.82
C LEU A 283 -6.91 -4.54 -2.87
N LEU A 284 -5.65 -4.12 -2.88
CA LEU A 284 -5.16 -3.09 -3.80
C LEU A 284 -5.11 -3.62 -5.22
N LYS A 285 -4.70 -4.88 -5.42
CA LYS A 285 -4.74 -5.52 -6.76
C LYS A 285 -6.14 -5.51 -7.35
N ARG A 286 -7.16 -5.89 -6.56
CA ARG A 286 -8.56 -5.89 -6.99
C ARG A 286 -9.01 -4.50 -7.47
N ILE A 287 -8.71 -3.46 -6.69
CA ILE A 287 -9.04 -2.07 -7.04
C ILE A 287 -8.31 -1.64 -8.33
N ILE A 288 -6.98 -1.86 -8.36
CA ILE A 288 -6.14 -1.42 -9.48
C ILE A 288 -6.52 -2.12 -10.78
N GLU A 289 -6.72 -3.43 -10.76
CA GLU A 289 -7.08 -4.14 -11.96
C GLU A 289 -8.48 -3.78 -12.48
N ALA A 290 -9.43 -3.45 -11.59
CA ALA A 290 -10.77 -3.06 -11.98
C ALA A 290 -10.82 -1.66 -12.61
N SER A 291 -9.94 -0.75 -12.18
CA SER A 291 -10.06 0.69 -12.47
C SER A 291 -8.85 1.30 -13.17
N SER A 292 -7.98 0.47 -13.74
CA SER A 292 -6.86 0.89 -14.57
C SER A 292 -6.43 -0.21 -15.53
N ASN A 293 -5.66 0.15 -16.55
CA ASN A 293 -5.01 -0.73 -17.52
C ASN A 293 -3.48 -0.72 -17.32
N PRO A 294 -2.73 -1.63 -17.95
CA PRO A 294 -1.27 -1.51 -18.02
C PRO A 294 -0.84 -0.11 -18.51
N ASP A 295 0.31 0.37 -18.04
CA ASP A 295 0.91 1.70 -18.30
C ASP A 295 0.18 2.94 -17.73
N ASP A 296 -1.06 2.76 -17.25
CA ASP A 296 -1.79 3.78 -16.48
C ASP A 296 -1.02 4.20 -15.23
N ILE A 297 -1.28 5.43 -14.76
CA ILE A 297 -0.63 5.99 -13.58
C ILE A 297 -1.52 5.83 -12.34
N VAL A 298 -0.99 5.15 -11.33
CA VAL A 298 -1.61 4.99 -10.00
C VAL A 298 -0.96 5.94 -9.00
N LEU A 299 -1.74 6.80 -8.36
CA LEU A 299 -1.27 7.71 -7.30
C LEU A 299 -1.76 7.25 -5.93
N ASP A 300 -0.84 7.18 -4.98
CA ASP A 300 -1.15 7.07 -3.55
C ASP A 300 -0.46 8.20 -2.79
N ALA A 301 -1.27 9.17 -2.34
CA ALA A 301 -0.80 10.37 -1.64
C ALA A 301 -0.70 10.20 -0.12
N PHE A 302 -1.03 9.02 0.42
CA PHE A 302 -0.91 8.66 1.84
C PHE A 302 -0.26 7.28 1.95
N CYS A 303 0.91 7.15 1.34
CA CYS A 303 1.36 5.87 0.83
C CYS A 303 1.83 4.88 1.90
N GLY A 304 2.33 5.38 3.04
CA GLY A 304 2.79 4.58 4.15
C GLY A 304 3.81 3.54 3.72
N CYS A 305 3.47 2.25 3.86
CA CYS A 305 4.36 1.18 3.46
C CYS A 305 4.36 0.84 1.96
N GLY A 306 3.61 1.54 1.11
CA GLY A 306 3.67 1.35 -0.35
C GLY A 306 2.98 0.11 -0.90
N THR A 307 1.94 -0.42 -0.22
CA THR A 307 1.20 -1.57 -0.75
C THR A 307 0.56 -1.27 -2.11
N ALA A 308 0.01 -0.06 -2.31
CA ALA A 308 -0.60 0.33 -3.58
C ALA A 308 0.43 0.34 -4.73
N LEU A 309 1.64 0.83 -4.47
CA LEU A 309 2.74 0.91 -5.43
C LEU A 309 3.23 -0.48 -5.82
N VAL A 310 3.45 -1.36 -4.83
CA VAL A 310 3.82 -2.75 -5.09
C VAL A 310 2.73 -3.48 -5.89
N ALA A 311 1.45 -3.21 -5.62
CA ALA A 311 0.36 -3.77 -6.42
C ALA A 311 0.37 -3.23 -7.86
N ALA A 312 0.48 -1.91 -8.03
CA ALA A 312 0.54 -1.25 -9.33
C ALA A 312 1.71 -1.77 -10.18
N GLN A 313 2.91 -1.81 -9.60
CA GLN A 313 4.12 -2.30 -10.27
C GLN A 313 3.97 -3.75 -10.74
N ASN A 314 3.49 -4.64 -9.86
CA ASN A 314 3.30 -6.06 -10.20
C ASN A 314 2.22 -6.28 -11.29
N LEU A 315 1.36 -5.29 -11.49
CA LEU A 315 0.32 -5.29 -12.51
C LEU A 315 0.74 -4.55 -13.78
N GLY A 316 1.99 -4.05 -13.87
CA GLY A 316 2.47 -3.32 -15.04
C GLY A 316 1.89 -1.90 -15.16
N ARG A 317 1.52 -1.27 -14.05
CA ARG A 317 1.15 0.15 -13.99
C ARG A 317 2.34 0.98 -13.53
N ARG A 318 2.34 2.25 -13.92
CA ARG A 318 3.23 3.27 -13.37
C ARG A 318 2.63 3.82 -12.07
N TRP A 319 3.44 4.39 -11.20
CA TRP A 319 2.97 4.81 -9.89
C TRP A 319 3.70 6.03 -9.31
N ILE A 320 2.98 6.78 -8.49
CA ILE A 320 3.51 7.89 -7.69
C ILE A 320 3.11 7.63 -6.25
N GLY A 321 4.10 7.57 -5.36
CA GLY A 321 3.90 7.48 -3.92
C GLY A 321 4.29 8.77 -3.22
N ILE A 322 3.47 9.25 -2.30
CA ILE A 322 3.81 10.41 -1.47
C ILE A 322 3.63 10.05 0.00
N ASP A 323 4.63 10.38 0.81
CA ASP A 323 4.53 10.29 2.26
C ASP A 323 5.39 11.38 2.92
N VAL A 324 4.96 11.85 4.09
CA VAL A 324 5.70 12.85 4.87
C VAL A 324 6.84 12.21 5.69
N SER A 325 6.78 10.90 5.91
CA SER A 325 7.73 10.17 6.73
C SER A 325 8.91 9.64 5.90
N PRO A 326 10.16 10.05 6.20
CA PRO A 326 11.35 9.48 5.56
C PRO A 326 11.45 7.96 5.75
N THR A 327 10.97 7.45 6.90
CA THR A 327 10.92 6.01 7.14
C THR A 327 9.93 5.30 6.22
N ALA A 328 8.74 5.88 6.00
CA ALA A 328 7.79 5.34 5.05
C ALA A 328 8.42 5.27 3.65
N CYS A 329 9.05 6.36 3.20
CA CYS A 329 9.77 6.41 1.91
C CYS A 329 10.83 5.33 1.78
N ARG A 330 11.65 5.11 2.80
CA ARG A 330 12.65 4.03 2.76
C ARG A 330 12.02 2.64 2.74
N VAL A 331 10.99 2.40 3.56
CA VAL A 331 10.25 1.12 3.56
C VAL A 331 9.64 0.87 2.18
N MET A 332 9.09 1.88 1.52
CA MET A 332 8.57 1.77 0.15
C MET A 332 9.68 1.37 -0.82
N ALA A 333 10.82 2.07 -0.81
CA ALA A 333 11.96 1.78 -1.67
C ALA A 333 12.51 0.37 -1.47
N ASP A 334 12.67 -0.06 -0.21
CA ASP A 334 13.14 -1.41 0.13
C ASP A 334 12.16 -2.49 -0.34
N ARG A 335 10.84 -2.25 -0.21
CA ARG A 335 9.82 -3.18 -0.73
C ARG A 335 9.83 -3.27 -2.26
N LEU A 336 9.92 -2.15 -2.96
CA LEU A 336 10.01 -2.16 -4.42
C LEU A 336 11.27 -2.88 -4.90
N THR A 337 12.38 -2.71 -4.19
CA THR A 337 13.65 -3.40 -4.48
C THR A 337 13.55 -4.90 -4.20
N SER A 338 13.05 -5.28 -3.02
CA SER A 338 13.04 -6.69 -2.58
C SER A 338 11.92 -7.52 -3.21
N VAL A 339 10.74 -6.93 -3.44
CA VAL A 339 9.55 -7.63 -3.94
C VAL A 339 9.40 -7.48 -5.46
N CYS A 340 9.68 -6.30 -6.01
CA CYS A 340 9.51 -6.03 -7.43
C CYS A 340 10.86 -6.03 -8.20
N HIS A 341 11.99 -6.26 -7.52
CA HIS A 341 13.32 -6.33 -8.11
C HIS A 341 13.74 -5.06 -8.88
N LEU A 342 13.17 -3.92 -8.48
CA LEU A 342 13.54 -2.61 -9.03
C LEU A 342 14.83 -2.10 -8.40
N LYS A 343 15.56 -1.27 -9.13
CA LYS A 343 16.74 -0.55 -8.63
C LYS A 343 16.43 0.94 -8.52
N GLU A 344 16.67 1.50 -7.34
CA GLU A 344 16.69 2.95 -7.11
C GLU A 344 17.68 3.61 -8.08
N ASP A 345 17.36 4.83 -8.54
CA ASP A 345 18.06 5.64 -9.54
C ASP A 345 18.08 5.11 -10.98
N ARG A 346 17.70 3.85 -11.20
CA ARG A 346 17.53 3.26 -12.54
C ARG A 346 16.08 3.09 -12.93
N ASP A 347 15.30 2.42 -12.08
CA ASP A 347 13.92 2.01 -12.36
C ASP A 347 12.89 2.90 -11.65
N PHE A 348 13.25 3.49 -10.50
CA PHE A 348 12.46 4.48 -9.78
C PHE A 348 13.37 5.44 -9.02
N ARG A 349 12.84 6.59 -8.59
CA ARG A 349 13.57 7.58 -7.79
C ARG A 349 12.88 7.85 -6.46
N VAL A 350 13.66 8.21 -5.44
CA VAL A 350 13.14 8.77 -4.21
C VAL A 350 13.55 10.24 -4.12
N ILE A 351 12.56 11.12 -4.22
CA ILE A 351 12.74 12.56 -4.35
C ILE A 351 12.46 13.22 -2.99
N GLY A 352 13.29 14.18 -2.61
CA GLY A 352 13.18 14.92 -1.34
C GLY A 352 13.91 14.29 -0.15
N MET A 353 14.57 13.14 -0.34
CA MET A 353 15.47 12.54 0.67
C MET A 353 16.93 13.01 0.55
N GLU A 354 17.22 13.98 -0.33
CA GLU A 354 18.52 14.65 -0.42
C GLU A 354 18.65 15.60 0.77
N PHE A 355 19.06 15.07 1.93
CA PHE A 355 19.28 15.90 3.11
C PHE A 355 20.70 16.46 3.10
N ASP A 356 20.82 17.79 3.10
CA ASP A 356 22.11 18.42 3.40
C ASP A 356 22.38 18.42 4.93
N PRO A 357 23.64 18.58 5.37
CA PRO A 357 23.97 18.63 6.80
C PRO A 357 23.25 19.75 7.57
N VAL A 358 22.77 20.81 6.92
CA VAL A 358 22.02 21.91 7.56
C VAL A 358 20.58 21.49 7.81
N ALA A 359 19.96 20.77 6.88
CA ALA A 359 18.62 20.21 6.99
C ALA A 359 18.57 19.15 8.11
N LEU A 360 19.56 18.27 8.17
CA LEU A 360 19.66 17.25 9.21
C LEU A 360 19.82 17.83 10.62
N ARG A 361 20.51 18.96 10.77
CA ARG A 361 20.60 19.67 12.07
C ARG A 361 19.27 20.26 12.54
N ARG A 362 18.36 20.57 11.60
CA ARG A 362 17.06 21.19 11.87
C ARG A 362 15.92 20.18 11.96
N MET A 363 16.17 18.94 11.54
CA MET A 363 15.23 17.83 11.64
C MET A 363 14.84 17.61 13.11
N PRO A 364 13.59 17.23 13.43
CA PRO A 364 13.21 16.91 14.79
C PRO A 364 14.10 15.77 15.33
N PRO A 365 14.58 15.84 16.59
CA PRO A 365 15.60 14.89 17.07
C PRO A 365 15.24 13.42 16.87
N PHE A 366 13.98 13.05 17.10
CA PHE A 366 13.52 11.69 16.90
C PHE A 366 13.51 11.27 15.43
N GLU A 367 13.19 12.18 14.50
CA GLU A 367 13.26 11.90 13.07
C GLU A 367 14.71 11.78 12.60
N PHE A 368 15.63 12.59 13.14
CA PHE A 368 17.05 12.48 12.85
C PHE A 368 17.65 11.18 13.38
N GLU A 369 17.31 10.78 14.61
CA GLU A 369 17.66 9.47 15.19
C GLU A 369 17.20 8.34 14.27
N ASN A 370 15.94 8.39 13.83
CA ASN A 370 15.37 7.40 12.93
C ASN A 370 16.05 7.37 11.57
N TRP A 371 16.25 8.53 10.95
CA TRP A 371 16.95 8.66 9.68
C TRP A 371 18.35 8.07 9.77
N ALA A 372 19.12 8.42 10.79
CA ALA A 372 20.48 7.94 10.99
C ALA A 372 20.53 6.41 11.19
N VAL A 373 19.65 5.87 12.02
CA VAL A 373 19.59 4.42 12.27
C VAL A 373 19.22 3.66 10.99
N ILE A 374 18.19 4.12 10.28
CA ILE A 374 17.72 3.48 9.05
C ILE A 374 18.77 3.56 7.94
N SER A 375 19.45 4.70 7.82
CA SER A 375 20.50 4.88 6.81
C SER A 375 21.70 3.95 7.03
N LEU A 376 21.88 3.44 8.25
CA LEU A 376 22.87 2.40 8.57
C LEU A 376 22.34 0.96 8.42
N GLY A 377 21.13 0.78 7.88
CA GLY A 377 20.47 -0.52 7.80
C GLY A 377 20.05 -1.06 9.18
N GLY A 378 19.92 -0.17 10.17
CA GLY A 378 19.53 -0.49 11.53
C GLY A 378 18.03 -0.35 11.80
N VAL A 379 17.64 -0.79 12.98
CA VAL A 379 16.26 -0.84 13.50
C VAL A 379 16.16 0.14 14.68
N PRO A 380 15.46 1.27 14.58
CA PRO A 380 15.44 2.32 15.61
C PRO A 380 14.68 1.94 16.88
N ASN A 381 14.88 2.69 17.96
CA ASN A 381 14.19 2.47 19.22
C ASN A 381 12.77 3.07 19.26
N ARG A 382 11.93 2.43 20.07
CA ARG A 382 10.46 2.55 20.07
C ARG A 382 9.93 3.86 20.71
N ALA A 383 10.70 4.44 21.63
CA ALA A 383 10.37 5.66 22.35
C ALA A 383 11.66 6.25 22.94
N LYS A 384 11.69 7.57 23.13
CA LYS A 384 12.81 8.29 23.76
C LYS A 384 12.97 8.01 25.27
N VAL A 385 12.10 7.17 25.84
CA VAL A 385 11.97 6.98 27.29
C VAL A 385 12.37 5.55 27.64
N GLY A 386 13.38 5.42 28.51
CA GLY A 386 13.87 4.11 28.96
C GLY A 386 14.80 3.40 27.97
N ASP A 387 15.28 4.08 26.94
CA ASP A 387 16.22 3.58 25.93
C ASP A 387 17.65 3.33 26.48
N LYS A 388 17.93 3.86 27.67
CA LYS A 388 19.19 3.75 28.40
C LYS A 388 20.41 4.00 27.50
N GLY A 389 20.30 4.96 26.56
CA GLY A 389 21.40 5.41 25.70
C GLY A 389 21.63 4.57 24.44
N ILE A 390 20.66 3.77 24.01
CA ILE A 390 20.65 3.12 22.68
C ILE A 390 19.59 3.85 21.86
N ASP A 391 19.83 4.14 20.59
CA ASP A 391 18.87 4.76 19.68
C ASP A 391 18.42 3.81 18.56
N GLY A 392 19.20 2.75 18.29
CA GLY A 392 18.84 1.71 17.33
C GLY A 392 19.69 0.44 17.46
N ARG A 393 19.44 -0.54 16.59
CA ARG A 393 20.16 -1.83 16.56
C ARG A 393 20.43 -2.30 15.14
N ILE A 394 21.64 -2.77 14.85
CA ILE A 394 21.98 -3.47 13.60
C ILE A 394 22.07 -4.98 13.88
N TYR A 395 21.58 -5.78 12.92
CA TYR A 395 21.65 -7.24 12.95
C TYR A 395 22.53 -7.74 11.80
N PRO A 396 23.71 -8.35 12.08
CA PRO A 396 24.63 -8.80 11.03
C PRO A 396 24.05 -9.97 10.21
N THR A 397 24.21 -9.91 8.89
CA THR A 397 23.59 -10.82 7.91
C THR A 397 24.08 -12.28 7.97
N HIS A 398 25.27 -12.54 8.53
CA HIS A 398 25.81 -13.88 8.72
C HIS A 398 25.15 -14.69 9.85
N ALA A 399 24.24 -14.09 10.63
CA ALA A 399 23.52 -14.75 11.72
C ALA A 399 22.26 -15.53 11.27
N LEU A 400 21.91 -15.51 9.99
CA LEU A 400 20.80 -16.30 9.44
C LEU A 400 21.28 -17.73 9.10
N PRO A 401 20.79 -18.78 9.77
CA PRO A 401 21.24 -20.13 9.48
C PRO A 401 20.83 -20.59 8.08
N LYS A 402 21.80 -21.07 7.29
CA LYS A 402 21.54 -21.91 6.11
C LYS A 402 20.96 -23.25 6.60
N LYS A 403 19.64 -23.39 6.54
CA LYS A 403 18.85 -24.63 6.77
C LYS A 403 19.25 -25.46 8.01
N ALA A 404 18.47 -25.43 9.10
CA ALA A 404 18.43 -26.58 10.02
C ALA A 404 17.14 -26.69 10.86
N LYS A 405 16.88 -27.96 11.19
CA LYS A 405 15.75 -28.60 11.89
C LYS A 405 15.49 -28.06 13.31
N LYS A 406 14.19 -27.94 13.65
CA LYS A 406 13.52 -27.75 14.98
C LYS A 406 14.21 -26.81 16.01
N PRO A 407 13.56 -25.70 16.44
CA PRO A 407 14.22 -24.73 17.29
C PRO A 407 14.16 -25.12 18.78
N ARG A 408 15.34 -25.21 19.41
CA ARG A 408 15.51 -24.84 20.83
C ARG A 408 15.33 -23.31 20.88
N GLN A 409 14.27 -22.84 21.53
CA GLN A 409 13.97 -21.41 21.73
C GLN A 409 15.05 -20.77 22.62
N MET A 410 16.16 -20.32 22.06
CA MET A 410 17.13 -19.34 22.60
C MET A 410 18.43 -19.54 21.81
N THR A 411 18.74 -18.65 20.85
CA THR A 411 20.11 -18.38 20.34
C THR A 411 20.14 -17.42 19.14
N ILE A 412 19.02 -17.16 18.43
CA ILE A 412 19.02 -16.27 17.24
C ILE A 412 18.97 -14.77 17.63
N PHE A 413 18.40 -14.41 18.78
CA PHE A 413 18.10 -13.01 19.13
C PHE A 413 19.23 -12.23 19.83
N ASP A 414 20.36 -12.88 20.15
CA ASP A 414 21.43 -12.29 20.97
C ASP A 414 22.53 -11.59 20.18
N ASN A 415 22.58 -11.74 18.85
CA ASN A 415 23.62 -11.12 18.03
C ASN A 415 23.12 -9.82 17.37
N TRP A 416 23.37 -8.68 18.02
CA TRP A 416 23.03 -7.35 17.53
C TRP A 416 24.04 -6.31 18.04
N TYR A 417 24.17 -5.21 17.30
CA TYR A 417 25.04 -4.08 17.62
C TYR A 417 24.23 -2.84 17.95
N PRO A 418 24.42 -2.19 19.11
CA PRO A 418 23.73 -0.95 19.44
C PRO A 418 24.17 0.17 18.50
N ILE A 419 23.22 1.04 18.17
CA ILE A 419 23.47 2.34 17.57
C ILE A 419 23.11 3.39 18.63
N GLN A 420 23.95 4.40 18.81
CA GLN A 420 23.61 5.63 19.52
C GLN A 420 23.75 6.82 18.56
N VAL A 421 22.79 7.72 18.52
CA VAL A 421 22.73 8.87 17.62
C VAL A 421 22.74 10.15 18.46
N LYS A 422 23.60 11.08 18.10
CA LYS A 422 23.67 12.42 18.70
C LYS A 422 23.47 13.46 17.61
N GLN A 423 22.37 14.20 17.69
CA GLN A 423 22.11 15.36 16.84
C GLN A 423 22.85 16.60 17.37
N THR A 424 24.17 16.48 17.56
CA THR A 424 25.05 17.54 18.06
C THR A 424 26.18 17.78 17.09
N ASP A 425 26.67 19.02 16.97
CA ASP A 425 27.74 19.37 16.04
C ASP A 425 29.01 18.55 16.28
N LYS A 426 29.39 18.35 17.54
CA LYS A 426 30.56 17.55 17.93
C LYS A 426 30.23 16.63 19.09
N ILE A 427 30.45 15.33 18.90
CA ILE A 427 30.41 14.32 19.94
C ILE A 427 31.68 14.44 20.79
N GLY A 428 31.49 14.58 22.10
CA GLY A 428 32.56 14.70 23.08
C GLY A 428 32.89 13.38 23.78
N ARG A 429 33.99 13.38 24.54
CA ARG A 429 34.37 12.26 25.41
C ARG A 429 33.24 11.82 26.37
N PRO A 430 32.47 12.73 27.02
CA PRO A 430 31.38 12.32 27.90
C PRO A 430 30.29 11.49 27.21
N ASP A 431 29.99 11.76 25.93
CA ASP A 431 29.03 10.97 25.16
C ASP A 431 29.59 9.57 24.87
N VAL A 432 30.88 9.47 24.56
CA VAL A 432 31.58 8.18 24.38
C VAL A 432 31.58 7.38 25.67
N ASP A 433 31.94 7.99 26.81
CA ASP A 433 31.95 7.34 28.12
C ASP A 433 30.56 6.76 28.47
N GLN A 434 29.49 7.50 28.15
CA GLN A 434 28.11 7.02 28.32
C GLN A 434 27.81 5.81 27.44
N PHE A 435 28.25 5.83 26.18
CA PHE A 435 28.02 4.71 25.26
C PHE A 435 28.86 3.48 25.62
N GLU A 436 30.08 3.66 26.14
CA GLU A 436 30.90 2.58 26.69
C GLU A 436 30.19 1.86 27.85
N ALA A 437 29.62 2.62 28.79
CA ALA A 437 28.85 2.06 29.89
C ALA A 437 27.67 1.22 29.38
N VAL A 438 27.00 1.66 28.32
CA VAL A 438 25.93 0.90 27.65
C VAL A 438 26.48 -0.38 27.01
N MET A 439 27.58 -0.29 26.26
CA MET A 439 28.24 -1.42 25.61
C MET A 439 28.69 -2.49 26.60
N VAL A 440 29.24 -2.09 27.74
CA VAL A 440 29.66 -3.00 28.83
C VAL A 440 28.43 -3.63 29.49
N ARG A 441 27.43 -2.82 29.86
CA ARG A 441 26.19 -3.29 30.51
C ARG A 441 25.45 -4.32 29.67
N GLU A 442 25.34 -4.07 28.37
CA GLU A 442 24.62 -4.96 27.43
C GLU A 442 25.50 -6.07 26.86
N ASN A 443 26.77 -6.16 27.31
CA ASN A 443 27.79 -7.09 26.86
C ASN A 443 27.97 -7.14 25.33
N ARG A 444 28.04 -5.97 24.68
CA ARG A 444 28.15 -5.86 23.21
C ARG A 444 29.61 -5.69 22.74
N PRO A 445 30.10 -6.50 21.77
CA PRO A 445 31.49 -6.43 21.31
C PRO A 445 31.74 -5.30 20.30
N LYS A 446 30.68 -4.85 19.61
CA LYS A 446 30.71 -3.80 18.59
C LYS A 446 29.45 -2.95 18.70
N GLY A 447 29.57 -1.64 18.49
CA GLY A 447 28.48 -0.67 18.48
C GLY A 447 28.80 0.50 17.56
N PHE A 448 27.78 1.22 17.14
CA PHE A 448 27.90 2.35 16.23
C PHE A 448 27.46 3.62 16.94
N MET A 449 28.25 4.66 16.83
CA MET A 449 27.86 5.98 17.32
C MET A 449 27.74 6.89 16.11
N VAL A 450 26.67 7.67 16.01
CA VAL A 450 26.41 8.55 14.87
C VAL A 450 26.35 10.01 15.34
N GLY A 451 27.07 10.89 14.67
CA GLY A 451 27.01 12.34 14.90
C GLY A 451 27.50 13.14 13.72
N PHE A 452 27.56 14.46 13.83
CA PHE A 452 28.10 15.31 12.75
C PHE A 452 29.64 15.26 12.73
N GLU A 453 30.28 15.46 13.88
CA GLU A 453 31.73 15.35 14.04
C GLU A 453 32.12 14.76 15.42
N TYR A 454 33.40 14.46 15.62
CA TYR A 454 33.96 13.94 16.88
C TYR A 454 35.15 14.80 17.33
N THR A 455 35.25 15.07 18.62
CA THR A 455 36.44 15.72 19.18
C THR A 455 37.65 14.78 19.18
N SER A 456 38.87 15.34 19.26
CA SER A 456 40.11 14.55 19.36
C SER A 456 40.12 13.65 20.59
N ASP A 457 39.54 14.11 21.69
CA ASP A 457 39.50 13.37 22.95
C ASP A 457 38.48 12.23 22.89
N ALA A 458 37.33 12.44 22.22
CA ALA A 458 36.36 11.38 21.95
C ALA A 458 37.00 10.24 21.12
N ARG A 459 37.74 10.58 20.06
CA ARG A 459 38.46 9.59 19.23
C ARG A 459 39.50 8.82 20.04
N ARG A 460 40.27 9.51 20.87
CA ARG A 460 41.28 8.88 21.74
C ARG A 460 40.65 7.92 22.75
N GLU A 461 39.48 8.25 23.27
CA GLU A 461 38.74 7.38 24.19
C GLU A 461 38.21 6.12 23.48
N ILE A 462 37.59 6.27 22.30
CA ILE A 462 37.16 5.13 21.46
C ILE A 462 38.32 4.14 21.23
N ASP A 463 39.50 4.66 20.88
CA ASP A 463 40.71 3.85 20.68
C ASP A 463 41.18 3.19 21.98
N ARG A 464 41.05 3.87 23.12
CA ARG A 464 41.38 3.31 24.43
C ARG A 464 40.44 2.16 24.76
N PHE A 465 39.13 2.33 24.59
CA PHE A 465 38.11 1.31 24.87
C PHE A 465 38.32 0.03 24.05
N LEU A 466 38.71 0.17 22.79
CA LEU A 466 39.09 -0.96 21.94
C LEU A 466 40.27 -1.74 22.55
N ARG A 467 41.30 -1.05 23.06
CA ARG A 467 42.47 -1.69 23.65
C ARG A 467 42.20 -2.30 25.03
N SER A 468 41.47 -1.59 25.89
CA SER A 468 41.28 -1.96 27.30
C SER A 468 40.15 -2.97 27.49
N ALA A 469 38.99 -2.73 26.88
CA ALA A 469 37.78 -3.53 27.04
C ALA A 469 37.59 -4.57 25.93
N LYS A 470 38.43 -4.53 24.88
CA LYS A 470 38.31 -5.37 23.67
C LYS A 470 36.93 -5.25 23.00
N ARG A 471 36.35 -4.04 23.01
CA ARG A 471 35.05 -3.71 22.41
C ARG A 471 35.21 -2.53 21.47
N ALA A 472 34.59 -2.58 20.30
CA ALA A 472 34.72 -1.54 19.28
C ALA A 472 33.50 -0.61 19.27
N ILE A 473 33.74 0.70 19.43
CA ILE A 473 32.77 1.73 19.03
C ILE A 473 33.21 2.22 17.64
N ILE A 474 32.33 2.11 16.67
CA ILE A 474 32.54 2.60 15.31
C ILE A 474 31.96 4.02 15.24
N PRO A 475 32.80 5.07 15.18
CA PRO A 475 32.31 6.42 14.94
C PRO A 475 31.85 6.55 13.50
N VAL A 476 30.66 7.11 13.30
CA VAL A 476 30.05 7.34 12.00
C VAL A 476 29.62 8.80 11.91
N THR A 477 30.09 9.49 10.89
CA THR A 477 29.65 10.86 10.65
C THR A 477 28.42 10.88 9.74
N VAL A 478 27.60 11.93 9.89
CA VAL A 478 26.49 12.22 8.98
C VAL A 478 26.97 12.34 7.54
N GLU A 479 28.13 12.95 7.31
CA GLU A 479 28.74 13.09 5.98
C GLU A 479 29.03 11.72 5.36
N GLN A 480 29.61 10.79 6.11
CA GLN A 480 29.84 9.41 5.63
C GLN A 480 28.55 8.65 5.26
N ILE A 481 27.43 8.95 5.95
CA ILE A 481 26.13 8.38 5.62
C ILE A 481 25.59 8.99 4.32
N LEU A 482 25.70 10.30 4.15
CA LEU A 482 25.23 11.02 2.97
C LEU A 482 26.03 10.66 1.71
N ASP A 483 27.35 10.51 1.84
CA ASP A 483 28.25 10.18 0.73
C ASP A 483 28.22 8.69 0.36
N ALA A 484 27.41 7.88 1.05
CA ALA A 484 27.38 6.42 0.92
C ALA A 484 28.79 5.79 0.98
N ASP A 485 29.59 6.22 1.96
CA ASP A 485 31.02 5.87 2.08
C ASP A 485 31.23 4.34 1.95
N PRO A 486 31.95 3.87 0.92
CA PRO A 486 32.22 2.44 0.73
C PRO A 486 32.94 1.77 1.90
N GLU A 487 33.67 2.53 2.73
CA GLU A 487 34.26 2.02 3.97
C GLU A 487 33.23 1.81 5.08
N LEU A 488 32.18 2.64 5.14
CA LEU A 488 31.09 2.49 6.10
C LEU A 488 30.34 1.18 5.85
N ALA A 489 30.07 0.84 4.58
CA ALA A 489 29.48 -0.45 4.21
C ALA A 489 30.33 -1.64 4.67
N ARG A 490 31.67 -1.57 4.57
CA ARG A 490 32.58 -2.61 5.08
C ARG A 490 32.58 -2.72 6.60
N LYS A 491 32.34 -1.60 7.30
CA LYS A 491 32.25 -1.55 8.77
C LYS A 491 30.90 -2.06 9.29
N LEU A 492 29.88 -2.19 8.44
CA LEU A 492 28.53 -2.68 8.79
C LEU A 492 28.37 -4.21 8.67
N VAL A 493 29.23 -4.87 7.88
CA VAL A 493 29.40 -6.33 7.85
C VAL A 493 30.21 -6.80 9.06
#